data_AF-A0A327REK9-F1
#
_entry.id   AF-A0A327REK9-F1
#
_cell.length_a   1.000
_cell.length_b   1.000
_cell.length_c   1.000
_cell.angle_alpha   90.00
_cell.angle_beta   90.00
_cell.angle_gamma   90.00
#
_symmetry.space_group_name_H-M   'P 1'
#
loop_
_entity.id
_entity.type
_entity.pdbx_description
1 polymer ?
#
loop_
_entity_poly.entity_id
_entity_poly.type
_entity_poly.pdbx_seq_one_letter_code
_entity_poly.pdbx_strand_id
1 'polypeptide(L)'
;MKNLKLYTALFALGFASYTTQAQDLGDTDNATINIEAEVVGLSNWSSYNTLAKQMEKFEKATPVEQMTMLRSWKPVVQTLDDTRPNWINTEEINEDIADFQKEYFEATANASASSDDFNEDVEELVEAYNDMTEEANEIFDQYVKINREAYNNYKKEVKEGNYKEAQKQYKKDVKELTEVRENDK
;
A
#
# COMPACT_ATOMS: atom_id res chain seq x y z
N MET A 1 -28.25 16.22 12.13
CA MET A 1 -26.84 15.96 12.51
C MET A 1 -26.74 14.50 12.90
N LYS A 2 -26.38 13.64 11.93
CA LYS A 2 -26.12 12.22 12.17
C LYS A 2 -24.65 12.07 12.59
N ASN A 3 -24.41 11.17 13.54
CA ASN A 3 -23.11 10.95 14.16
C ASN A 3 -22.08 10.47 13.13
N LEU A 4 -21.10 11.30 12.80
CA LEU A 4 -19.92 10.89 12.04
C LEU A 4 -19.10 9.96 12.95
N LYS A 5 -19.01 8.68 12.59
CA LYS A 5 -18.15 7.74 13.29
C LYS A 5 -16.71 8.11 12.97
N LEU A 6 -16.02 8.69 13.93
CA LEU A 6 -14.59 8.99 13.85
C LEU A 6 -13.81 7.67 13.84
N TYR A 7 -13.53 7.12 12.65
CA TYR A 7 -12.57 6.02 12.52
C TYR A 7 -11.17 6.62 12.69
N THR A 8 -10.64 6.50 13.90
CA THR A 8 -9.28 6.95 14.19
C THR A 8 -8.33 5.92 13.56
N ALA A 9 -7.84 6.20 12.36
CA ALA A 9 -6.73 5.45 11.77
C ALA A 9 -5.47 5.72 12.61
N LEU A 10 -5.21 4.85 13.59
CA LEU A 10 -4.03 4.88 14.44
C LEU A 10 -2.81 4.45 13.61
N PHE A 11 -2.17 5.41 12.94
CA PHE A 11 -0.85 5.21 12.36
C PHE A 11 0.22 5.14 13.46
N ALA A 12 0.33 3.98 14.11
CA ALA A 12 1.50 3.64 14.92
C ALA A 12 2.57 3.02 14.01
N LEU A 13 3.28 3.84 13.23
CA LEU A 13 4.50 3.42 12.54
C LEU A 13 5.65 3.30 13.55
N GLY A 14 5.64 2.22 14.32
CA GLY A 14 6.76 1.80 15.16
C GLY A 14 7.48 0.61 14.52
N PHE A 15 8.54 0.85 13.76
CA PHE A 15 9.42 -0.23 13.30
C PHE A 15 10.81 -0.08 13.93
N ALA A 16 11.11 -1.01 14.84
CA ALA A 16 12.46 -1.25 15.32
C ALA A 16 13.23 -2.02 14.24
N SER A 17 14.26 -1.40 13.68
CA SER A 17 15.22 -2.04 12.79
C SER A 17 16.12 -2.99 13.59
N TYR A 18 16.04 -4.30 13.32
CA TYR A 18 17.01 -5.28 13.78
C TYR A 18 17.84 -5.75 12.59
N THR A 19 19.11 -5.34 12.53
CA THR A 19 20.07 -5.86 11.56
C THR A 19 20.63 -7.18 12.08
N THR A 20 20.46 -8.27 11.34
CA THR A 20 21.19 -9.53 11.59
C THR A 20 22.27 -9.68 10.52
N GLN A 21 23.55 -9.63 10.89
CA GLN A 21 24.65 -9.95 9.96
C GLN A 21 24.61 -11.45 9.63
N ALA A 22 24.44 -11.79 8.34
CA ALA A 22 24.64 -13.15 7.86
C ALA A 22 26.14 -13.45 7.77
N GLN A 23 26.60 -14.48 8.50
CA GLN A 23 27.95 -15.02 8.37
C GLN A 23 28.10 -15.81 7.07
N ASP A 24 29.19 -15.51 6.39
CA ASP A 24 29.73 -16.15 5.19
C ASP A 24 29.92 -17.66 5.38
N LEU A 25 29.21 -18.45 4.56
CA LEU A 25 29.52 -19.85 4.28
C LEU A 25 29.58 -19.99 2.75
N GLY A 26 30.80 -19.94 2.23
CA GLY A 26 31.09 -19.92 0.81
C GLY A 26 30.56 -21.13 0.04
N ASP A 27 29.93 -20.85 -1.09
CA ASP A 27 30.32 -21.40 -2.39
C ASP A 27 29.74 -20.51 -3.49
N THR A 28 30.49 -20.32 -4.57
CA THR A 28 30.25 -19.30 -5.60
C THR A 28 29.08 -19.67 -6.51
N ASP A 29 27.89 -19.21 -6.15
CA ASP A 29 26.76 -18.83 -7.03
C ASP A 29 25.72 -18.08 -6.18
N ASN A 30 26.19 -17.03 -5.49
CA ASN A 30 25.41 -16.24 -4.54
C ASN A 30 24.33 -15.43 -5.25
N ALA A 31 23.18 -16.07 -5.53
CA ALA A 31 21.91 -15.35 -5.58
C ALA A 31 21.61 -14.86 -4.16
N THR A 32 22.11 -13.67 -3.83
CA THR A 32 21.74 -12.95 -2.61
C THR A 32 20.24 -12.67 -2.67
N ILE A 33 19.41 -13.55 -2.08
CA ILE A 33 17.99 -13.27 -1.90
C ILE A 33 17.90 -12.30 -0.74
N ASN A 34 17.68 -11.04 -1.04
CA ASN A 34 17.54 -9.99 -0.04
C ASN A 34 16.11 -10.03 0.51
N ILE A 35 15.80 -11.07 1.30
CA ILE A 35 14.43 -11.38 1.79
C ILE A 35 13.91 -10.27 2.73
N GLU A 36 14.80 -9.53 3.39
CA GLU A 36 14.45 -8.38 4.24
C GLU A 36 14.08 -7.13 3.42
N ALA A 37 14.46 -7.05 2.15
CA ALA A 37 14.24 -5.87 1.31
C ALA A 37 12.89 -5.87 0.56
N GLU A 38 12.19 -7.01 0.50
CA GLU A 38 10.95 -7.15 -0.28
C GLU A 38 9.66 -7.03 0.54
N VAL A 39 9.75 -6.93 1.88
CA VAL A 39 8.60 -6.71 2.77
C VAL A 39 8.83 -5.44 3.58
N VAL A 40 8.90 -4.30 2.89
CA VAL A 40 9.05 -2.99 3.52
C VAL A 40 7.73 -2.24 3.36
N GLY A 41 6.72 -2.51 4.21
CA GLY A 41 5.44 -1.78 4.24
C GLY A 41 4.76 -1.57 2.87
N LEU A 42 3.82 -0.64 2.77
CA LEU A 42 3.55 0.00 1.48
C LEU A 42 4.71 0.95 1.07
N SER A 43 5.93 0.78 1.63
CA SER A 43 6.97 1.83 1.62
C SER A 43 7.48 2.19 0.23
N ASN A 44 7.33 1.27 -0.74
CA ASN A 44 7.71 1.50 -2.12
C ASN A 44 6.57 2.12 -2.96
N TRP A 45 5.38 2.33 -2.38
CA TRP A 45 4.31 3.09 -3.02
C TRP A 45 4.41 4.58 -2.68
N SER A 46 5.34 5.28 -3.34
CA SER A 46 5.75 6.62 -2.92
C SER A 46 4.63 7.66 -2.98
N SER A 47 3.76 7.62 -3.99
CA SER A 47 2.67 8.58 -4.12
C SER A 47 1.59 8.33 -3.07
N TYR A 48 1.21 7.07 -2.83
CA TYR A 48 0.30 6.71 -1.74
C TYR A 48 0.84 7.17 -0.38
N ASN A 49 2.11 6.91 -0.07
CA ASN A 49 2.71 7.33 1.21
C ASN A 49 2.77 8.86 1.37
N THR A 50 2.86 9.60 0.27
CA THR A 50 2.79 11.06 0.27
C THR A 50 1.36 11.52 0.51
N LEU A 51 0.41 10.91 -0.20
CA LEU A 51 -1.02 11.18 -0.08
C LEU A 51 -1.51 10.89 1.34
N ALA A 52 -1.16 9.75 1.95
CA ALA A 52 -1.56 9.40 3.30
C ALA A 52 -1.18 10.46 4.35
N LYS A 53 0.03 11.02 4.23
CA LYS A 53 0.49 12.13 5.10
C LYS A 53 -0.26 13.43 4.85
N GLN A 54 -0.75 13.63 3.62
CA GLN A 54 -1.55 14.79 3.26
C GLN A 54 -3.00 14.64 3.72
N MET A 55 -3.59 13.45 3.57
CA MET A 55 -4.94 13.10 4.04
C MET A 55 -5.09 13.29 5.55
N GLU A 56 -4.09 12.87 6.35
CA GLU A 56 -4.12 13.07 7.81
C GLU A 56 -4.24 14.55 8.22
N LYS A 57 -3.68 15.45 7.40
CA LYS A 57 -3.80 16.91 7.60
C LYS A 57 -5.10 17.44 7.02
N PHE A 58 -5.55 16.86 5.91
CA PHE A 58 -6.72 17.27 5.15
C PHE A 58 -8.02 17.08 5.94
N GLU A 59 -8.18 15.93 6.60
CA GLU A 59 -9.36 15.64 7.43
C GLU A 59 -9.52 16.60 8.62
N LYS A 60 -8.41 17.21 9.06
CA LYS A 60 -8.38 18.14 10.20
C LYS A 60 -8.46 19.60 9.77
N ALA A 61 -8.41 19.87 8.46
CA ALA A 61 -8.32 21.20 7.90
C ALA A 61 -9.71 21.84 7.72
N THR A 62 -9.76 23.16 7.68
CA THR A 62 -10.98 23.89 7.29
C THR A 62 -11.26 23.72 5.80
N PRO A 63 -12.51 23.91 5.32
CA PRO A 63 -12.83 23.79 3.89
C PRO A 63 -11.94 24.65 2.97
N VAL A 64 -11.57 25.86 3.41
CA VAL A 64 -10.68 26.76 2.65
C VAL A 64 -9.25 26.20 2.56
N GLU A 65 -8.75 25.60 3.64
CA GLU A 65 -7.45 24.94 3.67
C GLU A 65 -7.47 23.66 2.82
N GLN A 66 -8.53 22.85 2.92
CA GLN A 66 -8.77 21.66 2.11
C GLN A 66 -8.72 21.99 0.61
N MET A 67 -9.48 23.00 0.16
CA MET A 67 -9.44 23.45 -1.24
C MET A 67 -8.03 23.88 -1.68
N THR A 68 -7.26 24.52 -0.78
CA THR A 68 -5.87 24.91 -1.06
C THR A 68 -4.96 23.68 -1.18
N MET A 69 -5.16 22.68 -0.31
CA MET A 69 -4.42 21.42 -0.32
C MET A 69 -4.69 20.62 -1.59
N LEU A 70 -5.95 20.44 -1.99
CA LEU A 70 -6.34 19.68 -3.19
C LEU A 70 -5.62 20.18 -4.44
N ARG A 71 -5.51 21.52 -4.61
CA ARG A 71 -4.80 22.11 -5.75
C ARG A 71 -3.32 21.71 -5.82
N SER A 72 -2.71 21.39 -4.68
CA SER A 72 -1.30 20.96 -4.60
C SER A 72 -1.09 19.46 -4.85
N TRP A 73 -2.16 18.65 -4.78
CA TRP A 73 -2.04 17.19 -4.82
C TRP A 73 -1.97 16.60 -6.23
N LYS A 74 -2.30 17.37 -7.27
CA LYS A 74 -2.37 16.88 -8.66
C LYS A 74 -1.18 16.00 -9.07
N PRO A 75 0.09 16.36 -8.81
CA PRO A 75 1.21 15.50 -9.17
C PRO A 75 1.25 14.16 -8.42
N VAL A 76 0.80 14.14 -7.17
CA VAL A 76 0.76 12.93 -6.33
C VAL A 76 -0.36 12.02 -6.82
N VAL A 77 -1.56 12.57 -7.05
CA VAL A 77 -2.73 11.81 -7.51
C VAL A 77 -2.50 11.17 -8.87
N GLN A 78 -1.93 11.92 -9.82
CA GLN A 78 -1.65 11.42 -11.18
C GLN A 78 -0.55 10.34 -11.24
N THR A 79 0.20 10.13 -10.17
CA THR A 79 1.32 9.16 -10.11
C THR A 79 1.04 8.00 -9.16
N LEU A 80 -0.21 7.84 -8.71
CA LEU A 80 -0.62 6.71 -7.87
C LEU A 80 -0.37 5.39 -8.60
N ASP A 81 -0.77 5.27 -9.86
CA ASP A 81 -0.51 4.09 -10.68
C ASP A 81 0.99 3.86 -10.94
N ASP A 82 1.68 4.91 -11.39
CA ASP A 82 3.09 4.83 -11.81
C ASP A 82 4.02 4.37 -10.68
N THR A 83 3.68 4.71 -9.44
CA THR A 83 4.50 4.40 -8.27
C THR A 83 3.99 3.17 -7.50
N ARG A 84 2.91 2.53 -7.97
CA ARG A 84 2.35 1.33 -7.36
C ARG A 84 3.32 0.14 -7.53
N PRO A 85 3.66 -0.59 -6.46
CA PRO A 85 4.43 -1.81 -6.57
C PRO A 85 3.67 -2.92 -7.31
N ASN A 86 4.37 -3.73 -8.11
CA ASN A 86 3.73 -4.82 -8.88
C ASN A 86 2.96 -5.83 -8.01
N TRP A 87 3.39 -6.07 -6.77
CA TRP A 87 2.77 -7.07 -5.89
C TRP A 87 1.39 -6.66 -5.35
N ILE A 88 1.02 -5.38 -5.46
CA ILE A 88 -0.29 -4.83 -5.10
C ILE A 88 -1.12 -4.44 -6.34
N ASN A 89 -0.66 -4.81 -7.54
CA ASN A 89 -1.38 -4.54 -8.78
C ASN A 89 -2.54 -5.53 -8.98
N THR A 90 -3.64 -5.34 -8.25
CA THR A 90 -4.89 -6.10 -8.38
C THR A 90 -5.94 -5.29 -9.14
N GLU A 91 -7.01 -5.94 -9.60
CA GLU A 91 -8.11 -5.22 -10.26
C GLU A 91 -8.77 -4.23 -9.29
N GLU A 92 -9.04 -4.64 -8.05
CA GLU A 92 -9.63 -3.79 -7.01
C GLU A 92 -8.76 -2.55 -6.72
N ILE A 93 -7.44 -2.70 -6.54
CA ILE A 93 -6.56 -1.53 -6.35
C ILE A 93 -6.57 -0.59 -7.57
N ASN A 94 -6.66 -1.13 -8.78
CA ASN A 94 -6.75 -0.30 -9.98
C ASN A 94 -8.08 0.46 -10.05
N GLU A 95 -9.17 -0.18 -9.66
CA GLU A 95 -10.50 0.44 -9.53
C GLU A 95 -10.48 1.53 -8.46
N ASP A 96 -9.97 1.25 -7.26
CA ASP A 96 -9.90 2.21 -6.16
C ASP A 96 -9.01 3.44 -6.47
N ILE A 97 -7.90 3.23 -7.19
CA ILE A 97 -7.07 4.36 -7.65
C ILE A 97 -7.84 5.21 -8.65
N ALA A 98 -8.57 4.59 -9.58
CA ALA A 98 -9.36 5.30 -10.57
C ALA A 98 -10.50 6.09 -9.92
N ASP A 99 -11.19 5.50 -8.95
CA ASP A 99 -12.26 6.13 -8.19
C ASP A 99 -11.73 7.30 -7.36
N PHE A 100 -10.62 7.13 -6.64
CA PHE A 100 -9.97 8.23 -5.93
C PHE A 100 -9.53 9.37 -6.88
N GLN A 101 -8.97 9.03 -8.05
CA GLN A 101 -8.59 10.02 -9.06
C GLN A 101 -9.82 10.78 -9.59
N LYS A 102 -10.94 10.10 -9.81
CA LYS A 102 -12.21 10.70 -10.22
C LYS A 102 -12.69 11.71 -9.17
N GLU A 103 -12.85 11.28 -7.92
CA GLU A 103 -13.38 12.17 -6.86
C GLU A 103 -12.43 13.34 -6.57
N TYR A 104 -11.12 13.15 -6.77
CA TYR A 104 -10.15 14.25 -6.70
C TYR A 104 -10.43 15.34 -7.75
N PHE A 105 -10.74 14.94 -8.99
CA PHE A 105 -11.02 15.89 -10.06
C PHE A 105 -12.37 16.58 -9.88
N GLU A 106 -13.37 15.90 -9.32
CA GLU A 106 -14.67 16.49 -8.96
C GLU A 106 -14.48 17.55 -7.86
N ALA A 107 -13.84 17.18 -6.75
CA ALA A 107 -13.55 18.11 -5.64
C ALA A 107 -12.70 19.33 -6.04
N THR A 108 -11.84 19.20 -7.06
CA THR A 108 -11.03 20.32 -7.58
C THR A 108 -11.71 21.17 -8.65
N ALA A 109 -12.76 20.67 -9.29
CA ALA A 109 -13.55 21.43 -10.26
C ALA A 109 -14.44 22.49 -9.59
N ASN A 110 -14.76 22.29 -8.32
CA ASN A 110 -15.61 23.18 -7.56
C ASN A 110 -14.99 24.58 -7.33
N ALA A 111 -15.79 25.62 -7.52
CA ALA A 111 -15.33 27.02 -7.53
C ALA A 111 -15.26 27.67 -6.14
N SER A 112 -15.95 27.10 -5.13
CA SER A 112 -16.06 27.67 -3.79
C SER A 112 -15.95 26.62 -2.71
N ALA A 113 -15.12 26.87 -1.69
CA ALA A 113 -14.99 26.00 -0.51
C ALA A 113 -16.21 26.06 0.43
N SER A 114 -17.21 26.88 0.11
CA SER A 114 -18.42 27.07 0.91
C SER A 114 -19.68 26.52 0.23
N SER A 115 -19.57 25.88 -0.93
CA SER A 115 -20.72 25.21 -1.54
C SER A 115 -21.00 23.90 -0.80
N ASP A 116 -22.26 23.51 -0.76
CA ASP A 116 -22.65 22.17 -0.28
C ASP A 116 -22.00 21.10 -1.18
N ASP A 117 -21.98 21.32 -2.50
CA ASP A 117 -21.29 20.48 -3.49
C ASP A 117 -19.81 20.24 -3.13
N PHE A 118 -19.08 21.25 -2.64
CA PHE A 118 -17.67 21.04 -2.26
C PHE A 118 -17.52 20.14 -1.05
N ASN A 119 -18.44 20.23 -0.08
CA ASN A 119 -18.39 19.36 1.09
C ASN A 119 -18.75 17.91 0.71
N GLU A 120 -19.74 17.72 -0.17
CA GLU A 120 -20.12 16.41 -0.70
C GLU A 120 -18.95 15.76 -1.46
N ASP A 121 -18.33 16.48 -2.40
CA ASP A 121 -17.17 15.97 -3.14
C ASP A 121 -15.98 15.63 -2.21
N VAL A 122 -15.79 16.41 -1.13
CA VAL A 122 -14.74 16.14 -0.13
C VAL A 122 -15.06 14.89 0.70
N GLU A 123 -16.33 14.65 1.03
CA GLU A 123 -16.77 13.43 1.71
C GLU A 123 -16.52 12.21 0.80
N GLU A 124 -16.94 12.27 -0.47
CA GLU A 124 -16.72 11.21 -1.47
C GLU A 124 -15.22 10.93 -1.70
N LEU A 125 -14.39 11.98 -1.80
CA LEU A 125 -12.94 11.83 -1.92
C LEU A 125 -12.31 11.12 -0.72
N VAL A 126 -12.79 11.42 0.50
CA VAL A 126 -12.30 10.77 1.73
C VAL A 126 -12.74 9.32 1.79
N GLU A 127 -13.96 9.01 1.36
CA GLU A 127 -14.46 7.63 1.24
C GLU A 127 -13.61 6.82 0.25
N ALA A 128 -13.40 7.33 -0.97
CA ALA A 128 -12.55 6.68 -1.96
C ALA A 128 -11.10 6.45 -1.49
N TYR A 129 -10.54 7.38 -0.71
CA TYR A 129 -9.23 7.18 -0.09
C TYR A 129 -9.22 6.06 0.96
N ASN A 130 -10.27 5.96 1.76
CA ASN A 130 -10.39 4.94 2.79
C ASN A 130 -10.55 3.55 2.17
N ASP A 131 -11.33 3.41 1.11
CA ASP A 131 -11.53 2.16 0.38
C ASP A 131 -10.21 1.68 -0.23
N MET A 132 -9.50 2.56 -0.96
CA MET A 132 -8.14 2.28 -1.47
C MET A 132 -7.17 1.86 -0.35
N THR A 133 -7.28 2.50 0.82
CA THR A 133 -6.42 2.20 1.98
C THR A 133 -6.76 0.84 2.60
N GLU A 134 -8.04 0.48 2.68
CA GLU A 134 -8.52 -0.80 3.17
C GLU A 134 -7.96 -1.92 2.29
N GLU A 135 -8.22 -1.86 0.98
CA GLU A 135 -7.77 -2.86 0.02
C GLU A 135 -6.24 -2.99 0.02
N ALA A 136 -5.52 -1.86 0.06
CA ALA A 136 -4.06 -1.88 0.11
C ALA A 136 -3.51 -2.58 1.36
N ASN A 137 -4.18 -2.43 2.49
CA ASN A 137 -3.80 -3.08 3.75
C ASN A 137 -4.19 -4.56 3.76
N GLU A 138 -5.35 -4.94 3.24
CA GLU A 138 -5.73 -6.34 3.07
C GLU A 138 -4.70 -7.07 2.21
N ILE A 139 -4.30 -6.44 1.12
CA ILE A 139 -3.29 -6.98 0.22
C ILE A 139 -1.94 -7.11 0.92
N PHE A 140 -1.53 -6.09 1.67
CA PHE A 140 -0.28 -6.10 2.43
C PHE A 140 -0.26 -7.22 3.48
N ASP A 141 -1.33 -7.40 4.23
CA ASP A 141 -1.42 -8.41 5.28
C ASP A 141 -1.33 -9.83 4.71
N GLN A 142 -1.99 -10.09 3.59
CA GLN A 142 -1.86 -11.36 2.85
C GLN A 142 -0.43 -11.58 2.37
N TYR A 143 0.20 -10.56 1.77
CA TYR A 143 1.58 -10.61 1.28
C TYR A 143 2.57 -10.92 2.41
N VAL A 144 2.44 -10.25 3.57
CA VAL A 144 3.27 -10.47 4.76
C VAL A 144 3.10 -11.89 5.29
N LYS A 145 1.86 -12.40 5.35
CA LYS A 145 1.57 -13.74 5.83
C LYS A 145 2.25 -14.81 4.97
N ILE A 146 2.06 -14.74 3.65
CA ILE A 146 2.63 -15.71 2.72
C ILE A 146 4.17 -15.63 2.71
N ASN A 147 4.75 -14.43 2.71
CA ASN A 147 6.20 -14.27 2.81
C ASN A 147 6.76 -14.88 4.10
N ARG A 148 6.08 -14.70 5.23
CA ARG A 148 6.50 -15.27 6.52
C ARG A 148 6.44 -16.80 6.50
N GLU A 149 5.38 -17.37 5.94
CA GLU A 149 5.22 -18.82 5.80
C GLU A 149 6.28 -19.42 4.86
N ALA A 150 6.45 -18.84 3.66
CA ALA A 150 7.44 -19.24 2.68
C ALA A 150 8.87 -19.14 3.25
N TYR A 151 9.19 -18.08 4.00
CA TYR A 151 10.49 -17.93 4.65
C TYR A 151 10.74 -18.95 5.76
N ASN A 152 9.73 -19.27 6.57
CA ASN A 152 9.84 -20.32 7.58
C ASN A 152 10.09 -21.69 6.95
N ASN A 153 9.42 -22.00 5.84
CA ASN A 153 9.64 -23.22 5.06
C ASN A 153 11.06 -23.24 4.48
N TYR A 154 11.50 -22.16 3.84
CA TYR A 154 12.86 -22.01 3.33
C TYR A 154 13.90 -22.30 4.41
N LYS A 155 13.78 -21.67 5.59
CA LYS A 155 14.69 -21.89 6.73
C LYS A 155 14.73 -23.34 7.20
N LYS A 156 13.61 -24.06 7.14
CA LYS A 156 13.54 -25.47 7.53
C LYS A 156 14.27 -26.33 6.51
N GLU A 157 13.96 -26.19 5.22
CA GLU A 157 14.58 -26.95 4.13
C GLU A 157 16.09 -26.70 4.02
N VAL A 158 16.52 -25.45 4.24
CA VAL A 158 17.94 -25.09 4.32
C VAL A 158 18.66 -25.84 5.44
N LYS A 159 18.05 -25.96 6.62
CA LYS A 159 18.62 -26.74 7.73
C LYS A 159 18.72 -28.23 7.42
N GLU A 160 17.87 -28.73 6.53
CA GLU A 160 17.86 -30.12 6.07
C GLU A 160 18.81 -30.35 4.86
N GLY A 161 19.48 -29.30 4.37
CA GLY A 161 20.44 -29.37 3.27
C GLY A 161 19.83 -29.21 1.87
N ASN A 162 18.53 -28.89 1.77
CA ASN A 162 17.76 -28.84 0.52
C ASN A 162 17.75 -27.45 -0.13
N TYR A 163 18.88 -26.73 -0.12
CA TYR A 163 18.98 -25.31 -0.51
C TYR A 163 18.32 -24.94 -1.86
N LYS A 164 18.57 -25.74 -2.91
CA LYS A 164 18.05 -25.46 -4.26
C LYS A 164 16.53 -25.61 -4.34
N GLU A 165 15.97 -26.63 -3.70
CA GLU A 165 14.52 -26.84 -3.68
C GLU A 165 13.83 -25.80 -2.80
N ALA A 166 14.44 -25.46 -1.65
CA ALA A 166 13.97 -24.39 -0.78
C ALA A 166 13.84 -23.05 -1.53
N GLN A 167 14.87 -22.68 -2.31
CA GLN A 167 14.85 -21.44 -3.10
C GLN A 167 13.77 -21.47 -4.19
N LYS A 168 13.58 -22.60 -4.86
CA LYS A 168 12.56 -22.75 -5.90
C LYS A 168 11.15 -22.67 -5.31
N GLN A 169 10.92 -23.33 -4.18
CA GLN A 169 9.64 -23.32 -3.48
C GLN A 169 9.31 -21.92 -2.96
N TYR A 170 10.26 -21.23 -2.33
CA TYR A 170 10.07 -19.85 -1.87
C TYR A 170 9.64 -18.92 -3.04
N LYS A 171 10.32 -19.00 -4.19
CA LYS A 171 9.95 -18.22 -5.37
C LYS A 171 8.55 -18.58 -5.91
N LYS A 172 8.14 -19.84 -5.79
CA LYS A 172 6.80 -20.30 -6.20
C LYS A 172 5.73 -19.74 -5.26
N ASP A 173 5.91 -19.91 -3.95
CA ASP A 173 4.98 -19.46 -2.91
C ASP A 173 4.76 -17.94 -2.99
N VAL A 174 5.83 -17.17 -3.20
CA VAL A 174 5.74 -15.71 -3.33
C VAL A 174 5.13 -15.29 -4.67
N LYS A 175 5.27 -16.07 -5.75
CA LYS A 175 4.68 -15.77 -7.07
C LYS A 175 3.18 -16.08 -7.14
N GLU A 176 2.71 -17.09 -6.42
CA GLU A 176 1.28 -17.46 -6.38
C GLU A 176 0.40 -16.35 -5.78
N LEU A 177 0.96 -15.44 -4.97
CA LEU A 177 0.29 -14.20 -4.54
C LEU A 177 -0.24 -13.35 -5.69
N THR A 178 0.47 -13.32 -6.83
CA THR A 178 0.08 -12.54 -8.00
C THR A 178 -1.01 -13.23 -8.83
N GLU A 179 -1.06 -14.57 -8.81
CA GLU A 179 -1.93 -15.37 -9.71
C GLU A 179 -3.28 -15.76 -9.07
N VAL A 180 -3.36 -15.91 -7.74
CA VAL A 180 -4.62 -16.24 -7.04
C VAL A 180 -5.61 -15.08 -7.09
N ARG A 181 -5.12 -13.84 -7.06
CA ARG A 181 -5.94 -12.63 -6.96
C ARG A 181 -6.71 -12.25 -8.23
N GLU A 182 -6.30 -12.75 -9.39
CA GLU A 182 -7.03 -12.54 -10.65
C GLU A 182 -8.21 -13.53 -10.81
N ASN A 183 -8.30 -14.57 -9.98
CA ASN A 183 -9.22 -15.71 -10.18
C ASN A 183 -10.34 -15.83 -9.13
N ASP A 184 -10.41 -14.95 -8.12
CA ASP A 184 -11.45 -14.97 -7.08
C ASP A 184 -12.72 -14.18 -7.46
N LYS A 185 -12.98 -13.96 -8.76
CA LYS A 185 -14.24 -13.40 -9.31
C LYS A 185 -15.24 -14.48 -9.73
#